data_AF-A0A659UUU5-F1
#
_entry.id   AF-A0A659UUU5-F1
#
_cell.length_a   1.000
_cell.length_b   1.000
_cell.length_c   1.000
_cell.angle_alpha   90.00
_cell.angle_beta   90.00
_cell.angle_gamma   90.00
#
_symmetry.space_group_name_H-M   'P 1'
#
loop_
_entity.id
_entity.type
_entity.pdbx_description
1 polymer ?
#
loop_
_entity_poly.entity_id
_entity_poly.type
_entity_poly.pdbx_seq_one_letter_code
_entity_poly.pdbx_strand_id
1 'polypeptide(L)'
;WGNTDWETVAARNPQFLILLDYQDGGGYRKLLDFLKAHPAMKETDAVRNERFVALRYAELTPGPANIEAIGKIARAMHPEAF
;
A
#
# COMPACT_ATOMS: atom_id res chain seq x y z
N TRP A 1 -4.66 -0.76 -14.84
CA TRP A 1 -5.52 -0.55 -13.66
C TRP A 1 -6.82 -1.31 -13.85
N GLY A 2 -7.41 -1.80 -12.77
CA GLY A 2 -8.68 -2.52 -12.72
C GLY A 2 -9.22 -2.48 -11.29
N ASN A 3 -10.46 -2.89 -11.09
CA ASN A 3 -11.14 -2.80 -9.79
C ASN A 3 -11.48 -4.19 -9.26
N THR A 4 -11.54 -4.30 -7.93
CA THR A 4 -12.06 -5.46 -7.19
C THR A 4 -12.61 -4.98 -5.86
N ASP A 5 -13.38 -5.82 -5.20
CA ASP A 5 -14.09 -5.50 -3.96
C ASP A 5 -13.17 -5.74 -2.76
N TRP A 6 -13.38 -5.00 -1.66
CA TRP A 6 -12.54 -5.10 -0.47
C TRP A 6 -12.62 -6.46 0.21
N GLU A 7 -13.77 -7.12 0.14
CA GLU A 7 -14.00 -8.48 0.64
C GLU A 7 -13.10 -9.49 -0.07
N THR A 8 -12.92 -9.33 -1.39
CA THR A 8 -12.02 -10.18 -2.18
C THR A 8 -10.56 -9.97 -1.77
N VAL A 9 -10.15 -8.72 -1.55
CA VAL A 9 -8.79 -8.40 -1.08
C VAL A 9 -8.57 -8.96 0.33
N ALA A 10 -9.52 -8.75 1.24
CA ALA A 10 -9.45 -9.25 2.61
C ALA A 10 -9.38 -10.77 2.66
N ALA A 11 -10.18 -11.47 1.85
CA ALA A 11 -10.15 -12.94 1.76
C ALA A 11 -8.80 -13.48 1.26
N ARG A 12 -8.08 -12.73 0.41
CA ARG A 12 -6.73 -13.09 -0.04
C ARG A 12 -5.64 -12.76 0.98
N ASN A 13 -5.95 -11.95 1.98
CA ASN A 13 -5.06 -11.54 3.08
C ASN A 13 -3.62 -11.18 2.61
N PRO A 14 -3.45 -10.07 1.87
CA PRO A 14 -2.13 -9.68 1.39
C PRO A 14 -1.17 -9.43 2.56
N GLN A 15 0.08 -9.86 2.40
CA GLN A 15 1.12 -9.67 3.42
C GLN A 15 1.67 -8.23 3.48
N PHE A 16 1.45 -7.46 2.42
CA PHE A 16 1.97 -6.10 2.27
C PHE A 16 1.07 -5.28 1.34
N LEU A 17 0.88 -3.99 1.63
CA LEU A 17 0.07 -3.08 0.82
C LEU A 17 0.93 -1.97 0.20
N ILE A 18 0.60 -1.60 -1.03
CA ILE A 18 1.12 -0.39 -1.66
C ILE A 18 -0.02 0.62 -1.68
N LEU A 19 0.17 1.76 -1.01
CA LEU A 19 -0.83 2.82 -0.90
C LEU A 19 -0.44 3.97 -1.83
N LEU A 20 -1.34 4.32 -2.74
CA LEU A 20 -1.13 5.46 -3.63
C LEU A 20 -1.28 6.78 -2.86
N ASP A 21 -0.23 7.61 -2.92
CA ASP A 21 -0.12 8.88 -2.20
C ASP A 21 -0.39 10.07 -3.13
N TYR A 22 -1.67 10.42 -3.27
CA TYR A 22 -2.09 11.61 -4.02
C TYR A 22 -1.83 12.90 -3.21
N GLN A 23 -1.41 13.96 -3.90
CA GLN A 23 -1.18 15.27 -3.29
C GLN A 23 -2.49 16.09 -3.17
N ASP A 24 -3.61 15.43 -2.85
CA ASP A 24 -4.97 16.01 -2.86
C ASP A 24 -5.54 16.24 -1.45
N GLY A 25 -4.66 16.43 -0.46
CA GLY A 25 -5.01 16.87 0.89
C GLY A 25 -5.16 15.77 1.94
N GLY A 26 -5.09 14.49 1.55
CA GLY A 26 -5.07 13.36 2.50
C GLY A 26 -4.04 12.27 2.19
N GLY A 27 -3.54 12.21 0.96
CA GLY A 27 -2.52 11.26 0.55
C GLY A 27 -2.87 9.83 0.88
N TYR A 28 -1.83 9.03 1.14
CA TYR A 28 -1.99 7.64 1.54
C TYR A 28 -2.72 7.48 2.88
N ARG A 29 -2.66 8.50 3.77
CA ARG A 29 -3.23 8.43 5.13
C ARG A 29 -4.74 8.25 5.09
N LYS A 30 -5.42 8.95 4.19
CA LYS A 30 -6.88 8.80 3.98
C LYS A 30 -7.26 7.35 3.66
N LEU A 31 -6.49 6.68 2.78
CA LEU A 31 -6.73 5.28 2.46
C LEU A 31 -6.39 4.37 3.64
N LEU A 32 -5.28 4.61 4.34
CA LEU A 32 -4.90 3.83 5.52
C LEU A 32 -5.97 3.88 6.62
N ASP A 33 -6.51 5.07 6.92
CA ASP A 33 -7.56 5.26 7.92
C ASP A 33 -8.84 4.52 7.51
N PHE A 34 -9.22 4.58 6.23
CA PHE A 34 -10.32 3.79 5.69
C PHE A 34 -10.09 2.29 5.90
N LEU A 35 -8.91 1.77 5.58
CA LEU A 35 -8.59 0.35 5.73
C LEU A 35 -8.62 -0.11 7.20
N LYS A 36 -8.16 0.73 8.13
CA LYS A 36 -8.20 0.47 9.58
C LYS A 36 -9.64 0.46 10.13
N ALA A 37 -10.56 1.21 9.51
CA ALA A 37 -11.97 1.25 9.91
C ALA A 37 -12.84 0.20 9.19
N HIS A 38 -12.42 -0.28 8.02
CA HIS A 38 -13.23 -1.18 7.19
C HIS A 38 -13.43 -2.56 7.84
N PRO A 39 -14.67 -3.11 7.91
CA PRO A 39 -14.97 -4.33 8.65
C PRO A 39 -14.11 -5.56 8.29
N ALA A 40 -13.85 -5.78 6.99
CA ALA A 40 -13.02 -6.88 6.52
C ALA A 40 -11.52 -6.55 6.51
N MET A 41 -11.11 -5.43 5.88
CA MET A 41 -9.69 -5.09 5.74
C MET A 41 -8.95 -4.87 7.05
N LYS A 42 -9.61 -4.36 8.10
CA LYS A 42 -8.98 -4.16 9.43
C LYS A 42 -8.47 -5.47 10.06
N GLU A 43 -8.99 -6.61 9.61
CA GLU A 43 -8.60 -7.93 10.09
C GLU A 43 -7.42 -8.54 9.31
N THR A 44 -7.00 -7.93 8.21
CA THR A 44 -5.87 -8.43 7.40
C THR A 44 -4.52 -8.20 8.08
N ASP A 45 -3.57 -9.09 7.82
CA ASP A 45 -2.24 -9.04 8.43
C ASP A 45 -1.49 -7.76 8.06
N ALA A 46 -1.60 -7.30 6.81
CA ALA A 46 -0.94 -6.06 6.40
C ALA A 46 -1.48 -4.83 7.14
N VAL A 47 -2.79 -4.75 7.40
CA VAL A 47 -3.38 -3.61 8.12
C VAL A 47 -3.06 -3.68 9.61
N ARG A 48 -3.23 -4.85 10.25
CA ARG A 48 -2.94 -5.06 11.68
C ARG A 48 -1.49 -4.79 12.05
N ASN A 49 -0.56 -5.17 11.17
CA ASN A 49 0.88 -5.03 11.40
C ASN A 49 1.48 -3.80 10.70
N GLU A 50 0.65 -2.89 10.19
CA GLU A 50 1.08 -1.68 9.49
C GLU A 50 2.12 -1.92 8.38
N ARG A 51 1.98 -3.03 7.64
CA ARG A 51 2.89 -3.42 6.57
C ARG A 51 2.47 -2.80 5.24
N PHE A 52 2.93 -1.57 5.00
CA PHE A 52 2.66 -0.88 3.76
C PHE A 52 3.80 0.06 3.33
N VAL A 53 3.77 0.47 2.06
CA VAL A 53 4.55 1.59 1.54
C VAL A 53 3.65 2.55 0.81
N ALA A 54 3.83 3.85 1.07
CA ALA A 54 3.17 4.90 0.30
C ALA A 54 4.02 5.26 -0.92
N LEU A 55 3.43 5.27 -2.12
CA LEU A 55 4.11 5.65 -3.37
C LEU A 55 3.32 6.74 -4.09
N ARG A 56 4.01 7.75 -4.63
CA ARG A 56 3.38 8.75 -5.51
C ARG A 56 3.00 8.10 -6.83
N TYR A 57 2.08 8.73 -7.55
CA TYR A 57 1.64 8.22 -8.86
C TYR A 57 2.81 7.96 -9.83
N ALA A 58 3.78 8.88 -9.90
CA ALA A 58 4.96 8.74 -10.77
C ALA A 58 5.85 7.53 -10.40
N GLU A 59 5.83 7.08 -9.15
CA GLU A 59 6.58 5.89 -8.69
C GLU A 59 5.91 4.57 -9.13
N LEU A 60 4.61 4.61 -9.47
CA LEU A 60 3.79 3.45 -9.87
C LEU A 60 3.58 3.30 -11.37
N THR A 61 3.92 4.33 -12.15
CA THR A 61 3.80 4.32 -13.61
C THR A 61 5.17 4.28 -14.28
N PRO A 62 5.30 3.73 -15.50
CA PRO A 62 6.58 3.66 -16.21
C PRO A 62 7.29 5.01 -16.29
N GLY A 63 8.52 5.07 -15.77
CA GLY A 63 9.32 6.29 -15.77
C GLY A 63 10.58 6.20 -14.90
N PRO A 64 11.42 7.26 -14.89
CA PRO A 64 12.68 7.27 -14.16
C PRO A 64 12.51 7.08 -12.65
N ALA A 65 11.36 7.46 -12.09
CA ALA A 65 11.05 7.29 -10.67
C ALA A 65 10.94 5.81 -10.24
N ASN A 66 10.77 4.85 -11.15
CA ASN A 66 10.66 3.44 -10.78
C ASN A 66 11.96 2.88 -10.19
N ILE A 67 13.12 3.46 -10.53
CA ILE A 67 14.44 3.04 -9.99
C ILE A 67 14.51 3.29 -8.48
N GLU A 68 14.04 4.45 -8.03
CA GLU A 68 13.96 4.76 -6.59
C GLU A 68 12.80 3.98 -5.93
N ALA A 69 11.67 3.85 -6.61
CA ALA A 69 10.49 3.16 -6.10
C ALA A 69 10.77 1.69 -5.75
N ILE A 70 11.50 0.96 -6.60
CA ILE A 70 11.83 -0.44 -6.30
C ILE A 70 12.72 -0.57 -5.06
N GLY A 71 13.65 0.36 -4.85
CA GLY A 71 14.45 0.42 -3.63
C GLY A 71 13.62 0.70 -2.38
N LYS A 72 12.64 1.60 -2.49
CA LYS A 72 11.69 1.92 -1.40
C LYS A 72 10.79 0.73 -1.04
N ILE A 73 10.28 0.02 -2.06
CA ILE A 73 9.49 -1.22 -1.86
C ILE A 73 10.35 -2.29 -1.19
N ALA A 74 11.58 -2.53 -1.69
CA ALA A 74 12.47 -3.55 -1.15
C ALA A 74 12.78 -3.31 0.34
N ARG A 75 13.14 -2.08 0.71
CA ARG A 75 13.42 -1.70 2.12
C ARG A 75 12.20 -1.84 3.02
N ALA A 76 11.00 -1.53 2.50
CA ALA A 76 9.77 -1.63 3.28
C ALA A 76 9.29 -3.08 3.45
N MET A 77 9.53 -3.95 2.46
CA MET A 77 9.16 -5.37 2.52
C MET A 77 10.16 -6.21 3.31
N HIS A 78 11.44 -5.87 3.25
CA HIS A 78 12.58 -6.62 3.81
C HIS A 78 13.54 -5.71 4.58
N PRO A 79 13.10 -5.04 5.67
CA PRO A 79 13.96 -4.13 6.43
C PRO A 79 15.20 -4.81 7.02
N GLU A 80 15.17 -6.11 7.26
CA GLU A 80 16.29 -6.92 7.75
C GLU A 80 17.44 -7.10 6.76
N ALA A 81 17.20 -6.85 5.47
CA ALA A 81 18.18 -7.03 4.41
C ALA A 81 18.96 -5.72 4.08
N PHE A 82 18.73 -4.64 4.82
CA PHE A 82 19.26 -3.30 4.59
C PHE A 82 19.77 -2.63 5.86
#